data_AF-A0A8T5MM65-F1
#
_entry.id   AF-A0A8T5MM65-F1
#
_cell.length_a   1.000
_cell.length_b   1.000
_cell.length_c   1.000
_cell.angle_alpha   90.00
_cell.angle_beta   90.00
_cell.angle_gamma   90.00
#
_symmetry.space_group_name_H-M   'P 1'
#
loop_
_entity.id
_entity.type
_entity.pdbx_description
1 polymer ?
#
loop_
_entity_poly.entity_id
_entity_poly.type
_entity_poly.pdbx_seq_one_letter_code
_entity_poly.pdbx_strand_id
1 'polypeptide(L)' 'MERCFFCGKMSTTYNSQGIPMCREHKDYEALNVKCPACGEELEVMQSKWGKFFNCFRCGNVSMHKAKQACNVYFVKKR' A
#
# COMPACT_ATOMS: atom_id res chain seq x y z
N MET A 1 12.55 -7.45 -1.56
CA MET A 1 12.75 -6.50 -0.44
C MET A 1 11.74 -5.38 -0.63
N GLU A 2 10.89 -5.14 0.36
CA GLU A 2 9.76 -4.23 0.20
C GLU A 2 10.19 -2.77 0.30
N ARG A 3 9.45 -1.89 -0.39
CA ARG A 3 9.69 -0.45 -0.36
C ARG A 3 8.58 0.22 0.43
N CYS A 4 8.94 1.23 1.21
CA CYS A 4 8.03 2.08 1.93
C CYS A 4 7.02 2.69 0.97
N PHE A 5 5.74 2.44 1.21
CA PHE A 5 4.67 2.92 0.34
C PHE A 5 4.61 4.46 0.30
N PHE A 6 5.00 5.13 1.38
CA PHE A 6 5.08 6.60 1.47
C PHE A 6 6.26 7.20 0.67
N CYS A 7 7.52 6.85 0.99
CA CYS A 7 8.72 7.51 0.41
C CYS A 7 9.54 6.66 -0.57
N GLY A 8 9.24 5.38 -0.75
CA GLY A 8 9.97 4.48 -1.66
C GLY A 8 11.31 3.94 -1.15
N LYS A 9 11.82 4.44 0.00
CA LYS A 9 12.99 3.86 0.70
C LYS A 9 12.71 2.40 1.12
N MET A 10 13.74 1.67 1.55
CA MET A 10 13.57 0.31 2.05
C MET A 10 12.58 0.27 3.23
N SER A 11 11.59 -0.62 3.14
CA SER A 11 10.66 -0.90 4.23
C SER A 11 11.37 -1.74 5.28
N THR A 12 11.17 -1.40 6.55
CA THR A 12 11.69 -2.17 7.70
C THR A 12 10.59 -2.55 8.68
N THR A 13 9.35 -2.14 8.42
CA THR A 13 8.20 -2.33 9.29
C THR A 13 6.90 -2.18 8.48
N TYR A 14 5.76 -2.22 9.14
CA TYR A 14 4.44 -2.06 8.54
C TYR A 14 3.63 -1.05 9.37
N ASN A 15 2.69 -0.37 8.72
CA ASN A 15 1.71 0.43 9.45
C ASN A 15 0.55 -0.44 9.99
N SER A 16 -0.42 0.20 10.63
CA SER A 16 -1.66 -0.42 11.15
C SER A 16 -2.48 -1.16 10.07
N GLN A 17 -2.42 -0.72 8.81
CA GLN A 17 -3.10 -1.36 7.67
C GLN A 17 -2.29 -2.53 7.08
N GLY A 18 -1.11 -2.83 7.65
CA GLY A 18 -0.22 -3.89 7.15
C GLY A 18 0.52 -3.52 5.86
N ILE A 19 0.56 -2.23 5.49
CA ILE A 19 1.29 -1.71 4.33
C ILE A 19 2.77 -1.53 4.71
N PRO A 20 3.72 -1.94 3.86
CA PRO A 20 5.15 -1.78 4.13
C PRO A 20 5.55 -0.30 4.26
N MET A 21 6.18 0.06 5.38
CA MET A 21 6.67 1.40 5.71
C MET A 21 8.10 1.38 6.25
N CYS A 22 8.84 2.48 6.08
CA CYS A 22 10.08 2.68 6.83
C CYS A 22 9.78 3.15 8.26
N ARG A 23 10.79 3.15 9.14
CA ARG A 23 10.63 3.57 10.55
C ARG A 23 10.04 4.97 10.72
N GLU A 24 10.34 5.88 9.79
CA GLU A 24 9.85 7.27 9.80
C GLU A 24 8.36 7.39 9.46
N HIS A 25 7.81 6.47 8.67
CA HIS A 25 6.44 6.57 8.13
C HIS A 25 5.49 5.46 8.62
N LYS A 26 5.89 4.67 9.62
CA LYS A 26 5.07 3.57 10.16
C LYS A 26 3.71 4.02 10.72
N ASP A 27 3.61 5.28 11.15
CA ASP A 27 2.41 5.84 11.76
C ASP A 27 1.48 6.50 10.71
N TYR A 28 1.81 6.42 9.42
CA TYR A 28 0.96 6.93 8.34
C TYR A 28 0.05 5.84 7.79
N GLU A 29 -1.25 6.15 7.71
CA GLU A 29 -2.24 5.33 7.01
C GLU A 29 -2.45 5.88 5.59
N ALA A 30 -2.53 4.97 4.62
CA ALA A 30 -2.89 5.30 3.25
C ALA A 30 -4.40 5.24 3.09
N LEU A 31 -4.99 6.32 2.61
CA LEU A 31 -6.41 6.43 2.32
C LEU A 31 -6.65 6.54 0.82
N ASN A 32 -7.87 6.17 0.41
CA ASN A 32 -8.30 6.18 -0.99
C ASN A 32 -7.40 5.31 -1.90
N VAL A 33 -6.96 4.17 -1.37
CA VAL A 33 -6.19 3.17 -2.11
C VAL A 33 -7.15 2.37 -2.98
N LYS A 34 -7.25 2.76 -4.25
CA LYS A 34 -8.19 2.18 -5.22
C LYS A 34 -7.46 1.42 -6.32
N CYS A 35 -8.19 0.54 -7.00
CA CYS A 35 -7.71 -0.18 -8.15
C CYS A 35 -7.65 0.78 -9.34
N PRO A 36 -6.49 0.94 -10.01
CA PRO A 36 -6.37 1.87 -11.13
C PRO A 36 -7.08 1.40 -12.40
N ALA A 37 -7.52 0.14 -12.45
CA ALA A 37 -8.25 -0.40 -13.59
C ALA A 37 -9.77 -0.21 -13.48
N CYS A 38 -10.33 -0.29 -12.27
CA CYS A 38 -11.79 -0.30 -12.07
C CYS A 38 -12.30 0.65 -10.97
N GLY A 39 -11.43 1.25 -10.17
CA GLY A 39 -11.79 2.19 -9.11
C GLY A 39 -12.28 1.57 -7.80
N GLU A 40 -12.40 0.24 -7.71
CA GLU A 40 -12.74 -0.49 -6.47
C GLU A 40 -11.66 -0.34 -5.39
N GLU A 41 -12.02 -0.56 -4.12
CA GLU A 41 -11.05 -0.57 -3.03
C GLU A 41 -10.08 -1.75 -3.13
N LEU A 42 -8.86 -1.54 -2.63
CA LEU A 42 -7.81 -2.54 -2.61
C LEU A 42 -7.56 -3.07 -1.20
N GLU A 43 -7.53 -4.39 -1.07
CA GLU A 43 -7.19 -5.07 0.18
C GLU A 43 -5.70 -5.40 0.22
N VAL A 44 -5.07 -5.29 1.40
CA VAL A 44 -3.67 -5.67 1.59
C VAL A 44 -3.57 -7.18 1.82
N MET A 45 -2.96 -7.91 0.90
CA MET A 45 -2.71 -9.35 1.02
C MET A 45 -1.22 -9.64 1.16
N GLN A 46 -0.89 -10.82 1.70
CA GLN A 46 0.49 -11.28 1.87
C GLN A 46 0.73 -12.57 1.09
N SER A 47 1.82 -12.61 0.33
CA SER A 47 2.35 -13.80 -0.32
C SER A 47 3.69 -14.20 0.29
N LYS A 48 4.26 -15.32 -0.16
CA LYS A 48 5.64 -15.72 0.18
C LYS A 48 6.71 -14.71 -0.25
N TRP A 49 6.40 -13.83 -1.20
CA TRP A 49 7.33 -12.84 -1.76
C TRP A 49 7.14 -11.42 -1.19
N GLY A 50 6.12 -11.21 -0.37
CA GLY A 50 5.77 -9.90 0.19
C GLY A 50 4.29 -9.56 0.08
N LYS A 51 3.96 -8.37 0.58
CA LYS A 51 2.64 -7.75 0.56
C LYS A 51 2.33 -7.15 -0.80
N PHE A 52 1.08 -7.23 -1.19
CA PHE A 52 0.55 -6.64 -2.41
C PHE A 52 -0.91 -6.24 -2.19
N PHE A 53 -1.48 -5.51 -3.14
CA PHE A 53 -2.89 -5.16 -3.09
C PHE A 53 -3.72 -6.14 -3.91
N ASN A 54 -4.92 -6.45 -3.45
CA ASN A 54 -5.87 -7.24 -4.20
C ASN A 54 -7.13 -6.45 -4.49
N CYS A 55 -7.55 -6.46 -5.75
CA CYS A 55 -8.84 -5.97 -6.16
C CYS A 55 -9.79 -7.16 -6.30
N PHE A 56 -10.95 -7.12 -5.65
CA PHE A 56 -11.96 -8.18 -5.78
C PHE A 56 -12.44 -8.39 -7.22
N ARG A 57 -12.42 -7.33 -8.06
CA ARG A 57 -12.86 -7.38 -9.45
C ARG A 57 -11.75 -7.73 -10.44
N CYS A 58 -10.52 -7.24 -10.22
CA CYS A 58 -9.42 -7.35 -11.21
C CYS A 58 -8.29 -8.29 -10.76
N GLY A 59 -8.28 -8.72 -9.50
CA GLY A 59 -7.22 -9.52 -8.90
C GLY A 59 -6.02 -8.70 -8.42
N ASN A 60 -4.84 -9.30 -8.52
CA ASN A 60 -3.62 -8.79 -7.89
C ASN A 60 -3.13 -7.48 -8.52
N VAL A 61 -2.94 -6.46 -7.68
CA VAL A 61 -2.39 -5.16 -8.02
C VAL A 61 -1.10 -4.95 -7.25
N SER A 62 -0.02 -4.60 -7.95
CA SER A 62 1.24 -4.28 -7.28
C SER A 62 1.10 -2.98 -6.46
N MET A 63 1.74 -2.95 -5.29
CA MET A 63 1.77 -1.74 -4.45
C MET A 63 2.30 -0.51 -5.21
N HIS A 64 3.32 -0.70 -6.06
CA HIS A 64 3.86 0.38 -6.87
C HIS A 64 2.81 0.95 -7.85
N LYS A 65 2.00 0.09 -8.47
CA LYS A 65 0.95 0.50 -9.41
C LYS A 65 -0.20 1.21 -8.71
N ALA A 66 -0.59 0.74 -7.51
CA ALA A 66 -1.63 1.39 -6.71
C ALA A 66 -1.24 2.83 -6.30
N LYS A 67 0.05 3.08 -6.01
CA LYS A 67 0.53 4.42 -5.68
C LYS A 67 0.47 5.40 -6.86
N GLN A 68 0.84 4.95 -8.07
CA GLN A 68 1.01 5.83 -9.21
C GLN A 68 -0.30 6.31 -9.84
N ALA A 69 -1.35 5.50 -9.76
CA ALA A 69 -2.55 5.69 -10.56
C ALA A 69 -3.79 6.07 -9.74
N CYS A 70 -3.64 6.26 -8.43
CA CYS A 70 -4.74 6.68 -7.57
C CYS A 70 -4.36 7.93 -6.77
N ASN A 71 -5.36 8.74 -6.42
CA ASN A 71 -5.22 9.88 -5.55
C ASN A 71 -5.10 9.41 -4.08
N VAL A 72 -4.04 8.63 -3.81
CA VAL A 72 -3.70 8.11 -2.50
C VAL A 72 -3.11 9.24 -1.68
N TYR A 73 -3.69 9.49 -0.52
CA TYR A 73 -3.16 10.44 0.44
C TYR A 73 -2.87 9.74 1.76
N PHE A 74 -1.94 10.31 2.51
CA PHE A 74 -1.40 9.71 3.72
C PHE A 74 -1.72 10.58 4.93
N VAL A 75 -2.24 9.96 5.98
CA VAL A 75 -2.60 10.66 7.21
C VAL A 75 -1.84 10.03 8.37
N LYS A 76 -1.20 10.86 9.20
CA LYS A 76 -0.48 10.38 10.38
C LYS A 76 -1.49 10.08 11.49
N LYS A 77 -1.54 8.84 11.98
CA LYS A 77 -2.23 8.52 13.23
C LYS A 77 -1.41 8.95 14.43
N ARG A 78 -2.12 9.43 15.45
CA ARG A 78 -1.55 9.77 16.76
C ARG A 78 -1.34 8.52 17.60
#